data_AF-A0A848WV56-F1
#
_entry.id   AF-A0A848WV56-F1
#
_cell.length_a   1.000
_cell.length_b   1.000
_cell.length_c   1.000
_cell.angle_alpha   90.00
_cell.angle_beta   90.00
_cell.angle_gamma   90.00
#
_symmetry.space_group_name_H-M   'P 1'
#
loop_
_entity.id
_entity.type
_entity.pdbx_description
1 polymer ?
#
loop_
_entity_poly.entity_id
_entity_poly.type
_entity_poly.pdbx_seq_one_letter_code
_entity_poly.pdbx_strand_id
1 'polypeptide(L)'
;MKLFLPLFLLCSLNAAALELPVRINAGGPAISKPGKSDHWFAGSDFVKGGADFRFKGEHDRSAIKNPAPNEVYETVRHQDHRYEIPGLPAGNYRVRFHFTEGFNSGDRAMDYYLNGKKVIDNLNVLAAADGVKRAHIIEAAVTLKGGENLVIDANQDKGNDVFEAGIEILALAKGETPPPAITTSPKPKANTKLDRFLGSDGRFVWLQGGKWQHSTDKKSSVKLMGLDTKDGSERAILPSAGAYAKPLFSSDGKRVVFTDLAKRKVMMVDFSGQKLVDLGSGFASDVWRDPKTKSDWVYLRAGSSGTKSKIVRRRLDDPKKEELVWDKSENGHASIPWFQLSGDGRVFSDAFPWSTCGVGDTRKKSWKKNGRGCWPSISPDDSHRMFIFSSSHLDVALFDGSKQRTVKVNTMPGVSGKKVYFPRWSNHPRYITVVGPERDARA
;
A
#
# COMPACT_ATOMS: atom_id res chain seq x y z
N MET A 1 16.76 37.41 -71.65
CA MET A 1 16.92 36.21 -70.78
C MET A 1 18.25 36.31 -70.04
N LYS A 2 18.26 36.87 -68.83
CA LYS A 2 19.32 36.73 -67.81
C LYS A 2 18.65 36.99 -66.46
N LEU A 3 18.63 35.94 -65.65
CA LEU A 3 17.87 35.77 -64.42
C LEU A 3 18.24 36.82 -63.36
N PHE A 4 17.23 37.42 -62.74
CA PHE A 4 17.31 37.97 -61.40
C PHE A 4 17.29 36.80 -60.40
N LEU A 5 18.32 36.68 -59.57
CA LEU A 5 18.33 35.79 -58.41
C LEU A 5 17.91 36.63 -57.18
N PRO A 6 16.83 36.31 -56.45
CA PRO A 6 16.54 36.99 -55.20
C PRO A 6 17.45 36.42 -54.12
N LEU A 7 18.20 37.31 -53.48
CA LEU A 7 18.97 37.02 -52.27
C LEU A 7 17.95 36.72 -51.15
N PHE A 8 17.71 35.44 -50.88
CA PHE A 8 16.99 35.01 -49.68
C PHE A 8 17.86 35.33 -48.46
N LEU A 9 17.55 36.44 -47.81
CA LEU A 9 18.02 36.75 -46.47
C LEU A 9 17.38 35.70 -45.53
N LEU A 10 18.11 34.64 -45.21
CA LEU A 10 17.77 33.76 -44.09
C LEU A 10 17.88 34.60 -42.82
N CYS A 11 16.76 35.20 -42.42
CA CYS A 11 16.57 35.70 -41.07
C CYS A 11 16.47 34.46 -40.17
N SER A 12 17.61 34.00 -39.65
CA SER A 12 17.62 33.09 -38.51
C SER A 12 16.94 33.83 -37.36
N LEU A 13 15.70 33.46 -37.03
CA LEU A 13 15.11 33.82 -35.75
C LEU A 13 16.01 33.23 -34.67
N ASN A 14 16.93 34.04 -34.13
CA ASN A 14 17.42 33.80 -32.78
C ASN A 14 16.18 33.87 -31.89
N ALA A 15 15.73 32.72 -31.38
CA ALA A 15 14.83 32.70 -30.24
C ALA A 15 15.55 33.52 -29.15
N ALA A 16 14.97 34.66 -28.78
CA ALA A 16 15.52 35.49 -27.73
C ALA A 16 15.69 34.64 -26.45
N ALA A 17 16.84 34.74 -25.80
CA ALA A 17 17.09 34.00 -24.57
C ALA A 17 16.05 34.40 -23.52
N LEU A 18 15.44 33.42 -22.86
CA LEU A 18 14.54 33.71 -21.74
C LEU A 18 15.36 34.24 -20.56
N GLU A 19 14.94 35.36 -19.99
CA GLU A 19 15.55 35.86 -18.76
C GLU A 19 15.15 34.99 -17.56
N LEU A 20 16.13 34.68 -16.71
CA LEU A 20 15.91 33.91 -15.50
C LEU A 20 15.49 34.82 -14.33
N PRO A 21 14.64 34.31 -13.43
CA PRO A 21 13.98 33.01 -13.50
C PRO A 21 12.79 32.99 -14.45
N VAL A 22 12.60 31.87 -15.14
CA VAL A 22 11.37 31.62 -15.90
C VAL A 22 10.30 31.17 -14.92
N ARG A 23 9.10 31.75 -14.99
CA ARG A 23 7.97 31.32 -14.17
C ARG A 23 6.74 31.13 -15.04
N ILE A 24 6.05 30.01 -14.87
CA ILE A 24 4.96 29.58 -15.75
C ILE A 24 3.72 29.31 -14.90
N ASN A 25 2.63 30.03 -15.18
CA ASN A 25 1.32 29.78 -14.58
C ASN A 25 0.62 28.68 -15.40
N ALA A 26 0.63 27.44 -14.91
CA ALA A 26 0.46 26.24 -15.75
C ALA A 26 -0.87 26.21 -16.50
N GLY A 27 -1.99 26.43 -15.80
CA GLY A 27 -3.34 26.43 -16.37
C GLY A 27 -4.01 27.79 -16.42
N GLY A 28 -3.25 28.87 -16.24
CA GLY A 28 -3.78 30.21 -16.11
C GLY A 28 -3.10 31.23 -17.04
N PRO A 29 -3.66 32.44 -17.16
CA PRO A 29 -3.07 33.50 -17.95
C PRO A 29 -1.78 34.00 -17.32
N ALA A 30 -1.01 34.79 -18.08
CA ALA A 30 0.16 35.48 -17.57
C ALA A 30 -0.20 36.38 -16.36
N ILE A 31 0.67 36.41 -15.36
CA ILE A 31 0.52 37.23 -14.15
C ILE A 31 1.66 38.25 -14.12
N SER A 32 1.30 39.53 -14.11
CA SER A 32 2.25 40.64 -13.94
C SER A 32 1.75 41.56 -12.84
N LYS A 33 2.60 41.85 -11.86
CA LYS A 33 2.33 42.90 -10.85
C LYS A 33 3.23 44.10 -11.14
N PRO A 34 2.67 45.31 -11.37
CA PRO A 34 3.47 46.50 -11.61
C PRO A 34 4.54 46.70 -10.52
N GLY A 35 5.79 46.92 -10.94
CA GLY A 35 6.91 47.18 -10.02
C GLY A 35 7.49 45.96 -9.29
N LYS A 36 7.10 44.72 -9.64
CA LYS A 36 7.70 43.50 -9.09
C LYS A 36 8.33 42.62 -10.17
N SER A 37 9.46 41.99 -9.87
CA SER A 37 10.14 40.98 -10.70
C SER A 37 9.44 39.62 -10.73
N ASP A 38 8.14 39.58 -10.43
CA ASP A 38 7.34 38.36 -10.23
C ASP A 38 6.42 38.12 -11.43
N HIS A 39 6.94 38.30 -12.65
CA HIS A 39 6.20 37.94 -13.85
C HIS A 39 6.10 36.43 -14.00
N TRP A 40 4.90 35.93 -14.26
CA TRP A 40 4.62 34.56 -14.67
C TRP A 40 4.05 34.57 -16.08
N PHE A 41 4.66 33.82 -16.98
CA PHE A 41 4.13 33.60 -18.32
C PHE A 41 2.90 32.69 -18.29
N ALA A 42 2.08 32.75 -19.34
CA ALA A 42 0.97 31.81 -19.49
C ALA A 42 1.50 30.42 -19.86
N GLY A 43 0.99 29.37 -19.21
CA GLY A 43 1.39 27.99 -19.51
C GLY A 43 1.14 27.58 -20.97
N SER A 44 0.11 28.17 -21.59
CA SER A 44 -0.22 28.00 -23.01
C SER A 44 0.93 28.32 -23.96
N ASP A 45 1.89 29.14 -23.54
CA ASP A 45 3.01 29.56 -24.38
C ASP A 45 4.09 28.47 -24.51
N PHE A 46 4.07 27.46 -23.62
CA PHE A 46 5.11 26.43 -23.52
C PHE A 46 4.59 24.99 -23.61
N VAL A 47 3.28 24.77 -23.47
CA VAL A 47 2.70 23.44 -23.28
C VAL A 47 2.08 22.85 -24.55
N LYS A 48 2.16 21.52 -24.68
CA LYS A 48 1.42 20.69 -25.64
C LYS A 48 0.71 19.57 -24.91
N GLY A 49 -0.52 19.24 -25.33
CA GLY A 49 -1.36 18.26 -24.64
C GLY A 49 -1.92 18.78 -23.31
N GLY A 50 -2.73 17.97 -22.64
CA GLY A 50 -3.44 18.37 -21.43
C GLY A 50 -4.57 19.38 -21.63
N ALA A 51 -5.20 19.75 -20.52
CA ALA A 51 -6.27 20.74 -20.46
C ALA A 51 -6.07 21.67 -19.25
N ASP A 52 -6.70 22.84 -19.25
CA ASP A 52 -6.67 23.77 -18.11
C ASP A 52 -7.84 23.49 -17.17
N PHE A 53 -7.58 23.51 -15.86
CA PHE A 53 -8.61 23.34 -14.84
C PHE A 53 -8.49 24.40 -13.74
N ARG A 54 -9.63 24.81 -13.17
CA ARG A 54 -9.68 25.86 -12.14
C ARG A 54 -10.25 25.35 -10.83
N PHE A 55 -9.43 25.30 -9.78
CA PHE A 55 -9.84 24.93 -8.42
C PHE A 55 -10.54 26.07 -7.65
N LYS A 56 -10.29 27.33 -8.02
CA LYS A 56 -10.87 28.58 -7.47
C LYS A 56 -10.60 28.84 -5.97
N GLY A 57 -10.38 30.10 -5.60
CA GLY A 57 -10.36 30.57 -4.21
C GLY A 57 -8.98 30.53 -3.56
N GLU A 58 -8.92 30.71 -2.25
CA GLU A 58 -7.65 30.74 -1.52
C GLU A 58 -7.09 29.33 -1.29
N HIS A 59 -5.79 29.19 -1.50
CA HIS A 59 -5.00 28.00 -1.22
C HIS A 59 -4.02 28.31 -0.08
N ASP A 60 -3.98 27.43 0.93
CA ASP A 60 -3.08 27.57 2.07
C ASP A 60 -1.63 27.40 1.63
N ARG A 61 -0.86 28.48 1.72
CA ARG A 61 0.56 28.58 1.37
C ARG A 61 1.44 28.76 2.60
N SER A 62 0.88 28.68 3.81
CA SER A 62 1.58 29.00 5.07
C SER A 62 2.68 27.99 5.44
N ALA A 63 2.55 26.75 4.98
CA ALA A 63 3.46 25.65 5.31
C ALA A 63 4.69 25.56 4.39
N ILE A 64 4.73 26.36 3.31
CA ILE A 64 5.77 26.30 2.29
C ILE A 64 6.62 27.58 2.28
N LYS A 65 7.92 27.43 2.04
CA LYS A 65 8.85 28.57 1.91
C LYS A 65 8.74 29.18 0.52
N ASN A 66 8.86 30.49 0.40
CA ASN A 66 8.85 31.25 -0.86
C ASN A 66 7.69 30.87 -1.81
N PRO A 67 6.42 30.89 -1.36
CA PRO A 67 5.31 30.46 -2.21
C PRO A 67 5.12 31.37 -3.44
N ALA A 68 4.63 30.81 -4.53
CA ALA A 68 4.05 31.58 -5.62
C ALA A 68 2.83 32.42 -5.14
N PRO A 69 2.39 33.44 -5.89
CA PRO A 69 1.12 34.13 -5.65
C PRO A 69 -0.07 33.15 -5.61
N ASN A 70 -1.16 33.48 -4.89
CA ASN A 70 -2.32 32.57 -4.79
C ASN A 70 -2.93 32.29 -6.17
N GLU A 71 -2.88 33.28 -7.05
CA GLU A 71 -3.37 33.25 -8.42
C GLU A 71 -2.77 32.09 -9.24
N VAL A 72 -1.55 31.64 -8.93
CA VAL A 72 -0.94 30.45 -9.55
C VAL A 72 -1.65 29.17 -9.09
N TYR A 73 -1.98 29.06 -7.81
CA TYR A 73 -2.62 27.86 -7.25
C TYR A 73 -4.12 27.74 -7.60
N GLU A 74 -4.75 28.80 -8.10
CA GLU A 74 -6.16 28.72 -8.50
C GLU A 74 -6.39 27.89 -9.77
N THR A 75 -5.37 27.71 -10.60
CA THR A 75 -5.42 27.07 -11.91
C THR A 75 -4.33 26.01 -12.04
N VAL A 76 -4.63 24.91 -12.73
CA VAL A 76 -3.67 23.85 -13.03
C VAL A 76 -3.75 23.44 -14.49
N ARG A 77 -2.63 22.99 -15.06
CA ARG A 77 -2.65 22.17 -16.26
C ARG A 77 -2.84 20.72 -15.82
N HIS A 78 -3.75 19.98 -16.44
CA HIS A 78 -4.02 18.59 -16.08
C HIS A 78 -4.10 17.65 -17.29
N GLN A 79 -4.20 16.34 -17.04
CA GLN A 79 -3.99 15.23 -17.98
C GLN A 79 -2.55 15.16 -18.52
N ASP A 80 -2.16 14.04 -19.14
CA ASP A 80 -0.80 13.89 -19.70
C ASP A 80 -0.45 15.05 -20.66
N HIS A 81 0.67 15.72 -20.39
CA HIS A 81 1.09 16.90 -21.14
C HIS A 81 2.61 17.09 -21.09
N ARG A 82 3.12 17.98 -21.95
CA ARG A 82 4.54 18.29 -22.10
C ARG A 82 4.77 19.79 -22.18
N TYR A 83 5.75 20.29 -21.43
CA TYR A 83 6.33 21.61 -21.63
C TYR A 83 7.63 21.53 -22.43
N GLU A 84 7.81 22.46 -23.37
CA GLU A 84 9.05 22.70 -24.08
C GLU A 84 9.48 24.15 -23.83
N ILE A 85 10.54 24.36 -23.06
CA ILE A 85 11.06 25.68 -22.72
C ILE A 85 12.33 25.92 -23.54
N PRO A 86 12.26 26.72 -24.62
CA PRO A 86 13.41 27.02 -25.45
C PRO A 86 14.27 28.14 -24.86
N GLY A 87 15.46 28.34 -25.44
CA GLY A 87 16.27 29.54 -25.22
C GLY A 87 16.98 29.62 -23.86
N LEU A 88 17.05 28.52 -23.11
CA LEU A 88 17.87 28.44 -21.90
C LEU A 88 19.34 28.17 -22.27
N PRO A 89 20.30 28.94 -21.75
CA PRO A 89 21.72 28.69 -21.99
C PRO A 89 22.20 27.37 -21.34
N ALA A 90 23.39 26.91 -21.73
CA ALA A 90 24.05 25.79 -21.04
C ALA A 90 24.22 26.12 -19.54
N GLY A 91 23.88 25.19 -18.66
CA GLY A 91 23.93 25.43 -17.22
C GLY A 91 23.19 24.39 -16.38
N ASN A 92 23.27 24.57 -15.06
CA ASN A 92 22.50 23.80 -14.09
C ASN A 92 21.29 24.63 -13.63
N TYR A 93 20.14 23.99 -13.55
CA TYR A 93 18.89 24.63 -13.21
C TYR A 93 18.20 23.89 -12.07
N ARG A 94 17.57 24.66 -11.18
CA ARG A 94 16.54 24.18 -10.27
C ARG A 94 15.18 24.39 -10.92
N VAL A 95 14.44 23.31 -11.10
CA VAL A 95 13.04 23.33 -11.52
C VAL A 95 12.17 23.14 -10.28
N ARG A 96 11.25 24.08 -10.05
CA ARG A 96 10.36 24.11 -8.89
C ARG A 96 8.93 23.94 -9.35
N PHE A 97 8.32 22.84 -8.97
CA PHE A 97 6.94 22.50 -9.28
C PHE A 97 6.04 22.94 -8.14
N HIS A 98 4.98 23.68 -8.47
CA HIS A 98 3.95 24.12 -7.56
C HIS A 98 2.71 23.25 -7.74
N PHE A 99 2.25 22.63 -6.66
CA PHE A 99 1.10 21.74 -6.65
C PHE A 99 0.04 22.24 -5.69
N THR A 100 -1.21 21.92 -6.00
CA THR A 100 -2.34 21.96 -5.07
C THR A 100 -3.41 21.00 -5.57
N GLU A 101 -4.18 20.41 -4.67
CA GLU A 101 -5.32 19.55 -5.00
C GLU A 101 -6.59 20.18 -4.45
N GLY A 102 -7.54 20.50 -5.33
CA GLY A 102 -8.82 21.10 -4.94
C GLY A 102 -9.88 20.08 -4.48
N PHE A 103 -9.67 18.79 -4.73
CA PHE A 103 -10.63 17.74 -4.45
C PHE A 103 -10.13 16.72 -3.43
N ASN A 104 -11.05 16.19 -2.63
CA ASN A 104 -10.74 15.12 -1.69
C ASN A 104 -10.78 13.73 -2.37
N SER A 105 -10.05 13.56 -3.48
CA SER A 105 -9.90 12.31 -4.22
C SER A 105 -8.42 11.99 -4.41
N GLY A 106 -7.95 10.94 -3.73
CA GLY A 106 -6.53 10.62 -3.59
C GLY A 106 -5.95 9.66 -4.63
N ASP A 107 -6.62 9.40 -5.75
CA ASP A 107 -6.16 8.42 -6.75
C ASP A 107 -5.09 9.00 -7.70
N ARG A 108 -4.05 9.61 -7.12
CA ARG A 108 -2.95 10.25 -7.87
C ARG A 108 -1.67 9.42 -7.78
N ALA A 109 -0.99 9.26 -8.91
CA ALA A 109 0.32 8.63 -9.01
C ALA A 109 1.18 9.41 -10.02
N MET A 110 1.26 10.73 -9.85
CA MET A 110 1.77 11.62 -10.88
C MET A 110 3.29 11.50 -11.02
N ASP A 111 3.76 11.31 -12.25
CA ASP A 111 5.18 11.24 -12.58
C ASP A 111 5.60 12.48 -13.37
N TYR A 112 6.79 13.00 -13.06
CA TYR A 112 7.41 14.10 -13.82
C TYR A 112 8.81 13.73 -14.26
N TYR A 113 9.16 14.14 -15.48
CA TYR A 113 10.45 13.89 -16.10
C TYR A 113 11.07 15.20 -16.58
N LEU A 114 12.37 15.38 -16.39
CA LEU A 114 13.16 16.47 -16.96
C LEU A 114 14.12 15.89 -18.00
N ASN A 115 14.00 16.30 -19.26
CA ASN A 115 14.77 15.78 -20.39
C ASN A 115 14.81 14.23 -20.42
N GLY A 116 13.67 13.59 -20.18
CA GLY A 116 13.51 12.13 -20.16
C GLY A 116 13.95 11.45 -18.86
N LYS A 117 14.55 12.15 -17.90
CA LYS A 117 14.90 11.60 -16.58
C LYS A 117 13.75 11.81 -15.60
N LYS A 118 13.22 10.73 -15.02
CA LYS A 118 12.20 10.82 -13.97
C LYS A 118 12.75 11.56 -12.73
N VAL A 119 12.02 12.57 -12.27
CA VAL A 119 12.39 13.42 -11.12
C VAL A 119 11.34 13.44 -10.02
N ILE A 120 10.09 13.12 -10.35
CA ILE A 120 8.99 12.89 -9.41
C ILE A 120 8.36 11.56 -9.81
N ASP A 121 8.18 10.66 -8.84
CA ASP A 121 7.59 9.32 -9.04
C ASP A 121 6.42 9.11 -8.09
N ASN A 122 5.27 8.73 -8.63
CA ASN A 122 4.04 8.42 -7.90
C ASN A 122 3.58 9.53 -6.94
N LEU A 123 3.55 10.80 -7.39
CA LEU A 123 3.11 11.92 -6.56
C LEU A 123 1.61 11.88 -6.28
N ASN A 124 1.28 11.98 -4.98
CA ASN A 124 -0.06 12.28 -4.51
C ASN A 124 -0.09 13.61 -3.75
N VAL A 125 -0.63 14.65 -4.41
CA VAL A 125 -0.63 16.02 -3.87
C VAL A 125 -1.41 16.14 -2.56
N LEU A 126 -2.55 15.45 -2.43
CA LEU A 126 -3.37 15.48 -1.21
C LEU A 126 -2.56 14.98 0.00
N ALA A 127 -1.84 13.88 -0.17
CA ALA A 127 -0.97 13.31 0.86
C ALA A 127 0.25 14.19 1.14
N ALA A 128 0.89 14.71 0.09
CA ALA A 128 2.09 15.54 0.19
C ALA A 128 1.83 16.92 0.81
N ALA A 129 0.66 17.51 0.52
CA ALA A 129 0.24 18.83 1.00
C ALA A 129 -0.52 18.77 2.34
N ASP A 130 -0.85 17.58 2.85
CA ASP A 130 -1.61 17.37 4.09
C ASP A 130 -3.01 18.02 4.03
N GLY A 131 -3.72 17.84 2.92
CA GLY A 131 -5.11 18.26 2.75
C GLY A 131 -5.43 18.97 1.42
N VAL A 132 -6.73 19.19 1.20
CA VAL A 132 -7.26 19.92 0.04
C VAL A 132 -6.94 21.41 0.13
N LYS A 133 -6.74 22.05 -1.01
CA LYS A 133 -6.37 23.47 -1.15
C LYS A 133 -5.17 23.87 -0.30
N ARG A 134 -4.20 22.97 -0.15
CA ARG A 134 -2.90 23.26 0.45
C ARG A 134 -1.84 23.19 -0.63
N ALA A 135 -1.00 24.22 -0.68
CA ALA A 135 0.07 24.28 -1.65
C ALA A 135 1.22 23.37 -1.23
N HIS A 136 1.80 22.66 -2.20
CA HIS A 136 2.99 21.85 -2.02
C HIS A 136 4.01 22.20 -3.10
N ILE A 137 5.30 22.11 -2.77
CA ILE A 137 6.38 22.42 -3.68
C ILE A 137 7.37 21.27 -3.70
N ILE A 138 7.75 20.85 -4.91
CA ILE A 138 8.85 19.91 -5.14
C ILE A 138 9.88 20.57 -6.03
N GLU A 139 11.15 20.38 -5.69
CA GLU A 139 12.28 20.91 -6.45
C GLU A 139 13.11 19.75 -7.04
N ALA A 140 13.57 19.92 -8.26
CA ALA A 140 14.43 18.99 -8.96
C ALA A 140 15.54 19.75 -9.70
N ALA A 141 16.64 19.05 -9.99
CA ALA A 141 17.76 19.60 -10.75
C ALA A 141 17.84 19.02 -12.17
N VAL A 142 18.21 19.86 -13.12
CA VAL A 142 18.52 19.47 -14.50
C VAL A 142 19.75 20.22 -15.00
N THR A 143 20.54 19.57 -15.84
CA THR A 143 21.70 20.16 -16.51
C THR A 143 21.43 20.23 -18.01
N LEU A 144 21.59 21.41 -18.59
CA LEU A 144 21.53 21.64 -20.03
C LEU A 144 22.94 21.86 -20.59
N LYS A 145 23.22 21.25 -21.73
CA LYS A 145 24.48 21.33 -22.47
C LYS A 145 24.54 22.53 -23.43
N GLY A 146 23.40 23.16 -23.71
CA GLY A 146 23.25 24.32 -24.58
C GLY A 146 22.77 23.92 -25.98
N GLY A 147 21.79 24.66 -26.50
CA GLY A 147 21.18 24.42 -27.81
C GLY A 147 19.96 23.48 -27.77
N GLU A 148 19.69 22.82 -26.64
CA GLU A 148 18.46 22.08 -26.40
C GLU A 148 17.41 22.89 -25.61
N ASN A 149 16.15 22.45 -25.70
CA ASN A 149 15.08 22.91 -24.82
C ASN A 149 15.15 22.16 -23.48
N LEU A 150 14.66 22.79 -22.41
CA LEU A 150 14.22 22.04 -21.24
C LEU A 150 12.86 21.43 -21.55
N VAL A 151 12.77 20.10 -21.51
CA VAL A 151 11.55 19.33 -21.70
C VAL A 151 11.07 18.82 -20.35
N ILE A 152 9.80 19.07 -20.05
CA ILE A 152 9.12 18.56 -18.86
C ILE A 152 7.96 17.69 -19.33
N ASP A 153 8.01 16.39 -19.04
CA ASP A 153 6.89 15.48 -19.28
C ASP A 153 6.15 15.23 -17.98
N ALA A 154 4.82 15.34 -18.00
CA ALA A 154 3.93 15.06 -16.88
C ALA A 154 3.00 13.91 -17.26
N ASN A 155 3.01 12.82 -16.48
CA ASN A 155 2.25 11.60 -16.76
C ASN A 155 1.43 11.17 -15.54
N GLN A 156 0.20 10.71 -15.75
CA GLN A 156 -0.68 10.22 -14.67
C GLN A 156 -0.29 8.84 -14.11
N ASP A 157 0.62 8.11 -14.77
CA ASP A 157 0.97 6.70 -14.50
C ASP A 157 -0.27 5.83 -14.24
N LYS A 158 -0.41 5.28 -13.03
CA LYS A 158 -1.55 4.45 -12.60
C LYS A 158 -2.65 5.26 -11.90
N GLY A 159 -2.45 6.56 -11.76
CA GLY A 159 -3.43 7.50 -11.25
C GLY A 159 -4.49 7.83 -12.29
N ASN A 160 -5.47 8.63 -11.89
CA ASN A 160 -6.57 9.08 -12.74
C ASN A 160 -6.36 10.47 -13.36
N ASP A 161 -5.30 11.18 -12.99
CA ASP A 161 -4.92 12.49 -13.53
C ASP A 161 -3.47 12.84 -13.15
N VAL A 162 -2.89 13.82 -13.84
CA VAL A 162 -1.63 14.49 -13.49
C VAL A 162 -1.82 15.98 -13.62
N PHE A 163 -1.29 16.78 -12.69
CA PHE A 163 -1.41 18.24 -12.76
C PHE A 163 -0.44 18.99 -11.86
N GLU A 164 -0.16 20.22 -12.27
CA GLU A 164 0.60 21.20 -11.52
C GLU A 164 0.00 22.61 -11.73
N ALA A 165 0.19 23.46 -10.74
CA ALA A 165 -0.29 24.83 -10.73
C ALA A 165 0.70 25.81 -11.38
N GLY A 166 1.99 25.54 -11.22
CA GLY A 166 3.02 26.39 -11.81
C GLY A 166 4.41 25.78 -11.75
N ILE A 167 5.30 26.35 -12.54
CA ILE A 167 6.68 25.89 -12.70
C ILE A 167 7.61 27.10 -12.64
N GLU A 168 8.66 27.04 -11.83
CA GLU A 168 9.77 28.00 -11.87
C GLU A 168 11.06 27.32 -12.31
N ILE A 169 11.84 27.99 -13.16
CA ILE A 169 13.16 27.56 -13.61
C ILE A 169 14.17 28.62 -13.17
N LEU A 170 15.05 28.22 -12.25
CA LEU A 170 16.03 29.08 -11.60
C LEU A 170 17.44 28.61 -11.95
N ALA A 171 18.36 29.54 -12.20
CA ALA A 171 19.78 29.18 -12.25
C ALA A 171 20.23 28.57 -10.92
N LEU A 172 20.96 27.46 -10.97
CA LEU A 172 21.58 26.85 -9.80
C LEU A 172 23.02 27.35 -9.69
N ALA A 173 23.36 28.03 -8.58
CA ALA A 173 24.67 28.66 -8.44
C ALA A 173 25.81 27.63 -8.34
N LYS A 174 27.01 28.00 -8.80
CA LYS A 174 28.20 27.13 -8.71
C LYS A 174 28.55 26.89 -7.23
N GLY A 175 28.40 25.65 -6.78
CA GLY A 175 28.61 25.24 -5.38
C GLY A 175 27.32 25.05 -4.56
N GLU A 176 26.16 25.39 -5.11
CA GLU A 176 24.87 25.02 -4.52
C GLU A 176 24.64 23.52 -4.73
N THR A 177 24.35 22.79 -3.65
CA THR A 177 24.02 21.35 -3.74
C THR A 177 22.72 21.18 -4.53
N PRO A 178 22.71 20.35 -5.60
CA PRO A 178 21.48 20.07 -6.35
C PRO A 178 20.40 19.52 -5.40
N PRO A 179 19.13 19.97 -5.52
CA PRO A 179 18.03 19.32 -4.86
C PRO A 179 18.06 17.81 -5.17
N PRO A 180 17.94 16.93 -4.16
CA PRO A 180 17.83 15.50 -4.43
C PRO A 180 16.61 15.26 -5.31
N ALA A 181 16.74 14.44 -6.35
CA ALA A 181 15.58 13.96 -7.09
C ALA A 181 14.67 13.22 -6.09
N ILE A 182 13.44 13.71 -5.91
CA ILE A 182 12.48 13.10 -5.00
C ILE A 182 11.89 11.89 -5.73
N THR A 183 12.49 10.71 -5.55
CA THR A 183 12.01 9.47 -6.17
C THR A 183 10.77 8.88 -5.49
N THR A 184 10.14 9.58 -4.55
CA THR A 184 8.88 9.17 -3.89
C THR A 184 8.20 10.37 -3.24
N SER A 185 6.87 10.48 -3.38
CA SER A 185 6.00 11.33 -2.52
C SER A 185 6.49 11.41 -1.06
N PRO A 186 6.39 12.58 -0.39
CA PRO A 186 6.44 12.62 1.07
C PRO A 186 5.41 11.65 1.64
N LYS A 187 5.86 10.80 2.56
CA LYS A 187 5.06 9.82 3.33
C LYS A 187 3.71 10.45 3.72
N PRO A 188 2.55 9.82 3.43
CA PRO A 188 1.29 10.22 4.04
C PRO A 188 1.52 10.32 5.55
N LYS A 189 1.19 11.46 6.18
CA LYS A 189 1.26 11.54 7.64
C LYS A 189 0.49 10.36 8.22
N ALA A 190 1.23 9.57 9.00
CA ALA A 190 0.79 8.81 10.15
C ALA A 190 -0.73 8.83 10.35
N ASN A 191 -1.40 7.69 10.19
CA ASN A 191 -2.73 7.56 10.77
C ASN A 191 -2.54 7.68 12.29
N THR A 192 -2.68 8.89 12.86
CA THR A 192 -2.14 9.27 14.18
C THR A 192 -2.62 8.38 15.33
N LYS A 193 -3.76 7.70 15.16
CA LYS A 193 -4.26 6.68 16.07
C LYS A 193 -3.57 5.32 15.87
N LEU A 194 -3.35 4.91 14.62
CA LEU A 194 -2.68 3.66 14.27
C LEU A 194 -1.21 3.71 14.65
N ASP A 195 -0.52 4.80 14.35
CA ASP A 195 0.89 5.00 14.70
C ASP A 195 1.08 5.05 16.22
N ARG A 196 0.15 5.68 16.94
CA ARG A 196 0.12 5.65 18.42
C ARG A 196 -0.15 4.24 18.96
N PHE A 197 -1.02 3.48 18.31
CA PHE A 197 -1.33 2.11 18.70
C PHE A 197 -0.14 1.17 18.47
N LEU A 198 0.53 1.29 17.32
CA LEU A 198 1.68 0.47 16.97
C LEU A 198 2.94 0.87 17.74
N GLY A 199 3.13 2.16 17.99
CA GLY A 199 4.37 2.70 18.57
C GLY A 199 5.59 2.63 17.63
N SER A 200 5.41 2.11 16.43
CA SER A 200 6.42 1.95 15.38
C SER A 200 5.77 1.79 14.01
N ASP A 201 6.57 1.69 12.94
CA ASP A 201 6.09 1.18 11.66
C ASP A 201 5.55 -0.26 11.83
N GLY A 202 4.60 -0.62 10.99
CA GLY A 202 3.87 -1.88 10.99
C GLY A 202 3.23 -2.19 9.64
N ARG A 203 3.02 -3.48 9.39
CA ARG A 203 2.42 -3.99 8.15
C ARG A 203 1.13 -4.74 8.43
N PHE A 204 0.18 -4.57 7.53
CA PHE A 204 -1.11 -5.25 7.57
C PHE A 204 -1.32 -5.98 6.25
N VAL A 205 -2.01 -7.12 6.35
CA VAL A 205 -2.43 -7.91 5.19
C VAL A 205 -3.84 -8.41 5.41
N TRP A 206 -4.69 -8.29 4.40
CA TRP A 206 -6.09 -8.73 4.47
C TRP A 206 -6.62 -9.10 3.08
N LEU A 207 -7.87 -9.55 3.05
CA LEU A 207 -8.60 -9.85 1.82
C LEU A 207 -9.71 -8.82 1.66
N GLN A 208 -9.83 -8.28 0.45
CA GLN A 208 -10.85 -7.29 0.11
C GLN A 208 -11.68 -7.79 -1.07
N GLY A 209 -13.01 -7.80 -0.93
CA GLY A 209 -13.94 -8.18 -2.00
C GLY A 209 -15.25 -7.41 -1.89
N GLY A 210 -15.93 -7.19 -3.02
CA GLY A 210 -17.16 -6.38 -3.07
C GLY A 210 -18.42 -7.13 -2.62
N LYS A 211 -18.68 -8.31 -3.18
CA LYS A 211 -19.81 -9.19 -2.81
C LYS A 211 -19.28 -10.57 -2.42
N TRP A 212 -18.52 -10.61 -1.34
CA TRP A 212 -17.93 -11.84 -0.83
C TRP A 212 -18.75 -12.38 0.33
N GLN A 213 -19.27 -13.59 0.20
CA GLN A 213 -20.23 -14.14 1.16
C GLN A 213 -19.56 -14.91 2.30
N HIS A 214 -18.40 -15.54 2.08
CA HIS A 214 -17.75 -16.36 3.12
C HIS A 214 -16.25 -16.63 2.85
N SER A 215 -15.48 -16.88 3.92
CA SER A 215 -14.04 -17.21 3.91
C SER A 215 -13.62 -18.46 3.14
N THR A 216 -14.60 -19.19 2.62
CA THR A 216 -14.41 -20.45 1.89
C THR A 216 -14.94 -20.37 0.47
N ASP A 217 -15.38 -19.20 0.01
CA ASP A 217 -15.81 -19.01 -1.37
C ASP A 217 -14.63 -19.27 -2.31
N LYS A 218 -14.88 -20.11 -3.32
CA LYS A 218 -13.89 -20.51 -4.33
C LYS A 218 -13.95 -19.63 -5.59
N LYS A 219 -14.88 -18.67 -5.64
CA LYS A 219 -14.95 -17.69 -6.73
C LYS A 219 -13.78 -16.72 -6.61
N SER A 220 -13.14 -16.41 -7.74
CA SER A 220 -12.04 -15.46 -7.82
C SER A 220 -12.52 -14.01 -7.67
N SER A 221 -12.88 -13.60 -6.45
CA SER A 221 -13.56 -12.33 -6.18
C SER A 221 -12.91 -11.45 -5.12
N VAL A 222 -11.78 -11.88 -4.54
CA VAL A 222 -11.05 -11.11 -3.52
C VAL A 222 -9.65 -10.71 -3.97
N LYS A 223 -9.24 -9.50 -3.63
CA LYS A 223 -7.87 -9.01 -3.75
C LYS A 223 -7.10 -9.31 -2.46
N LEU A 224 -5.83 -9.72 -2.61
CA LEU A 224 -4.89 -9.77 -1.50
C LEU A 224 -4.32 -8.37 -1.30
N MET A 225 -4.66 -7.74 -0.19
CA MET A 225 -4.32 -6.34 0.10
C MET A 225 -3.23 -6.24 1.16
N GLY A 226 -2.42 -5.19 1.08
CA GLY A 226 -1.39 -4.87 2.05
C GLY A 226 -1.31 -3.38 2.35
N LEU A 227 -0.86 -3.04 3.56
CA LEU A 227 -0.53 -1.68 3.98
C LEU A 227 0.82 -1.75 4.70
N ASP A 228 1.77 -0.89 4.31
CA ASP A 228 2.96 -0.60 5.11
C ASP A 228 2.79 0.81 5.68
N THR A 229 2.69 0.93 7.00
CA THR A 229 2.57 2.26 7.63
C THR A 229 3.84 3.09 7.48
N LYS A 230 4.96 2.46 7.08
CA LYS A 230 6.19 3.18 6.72
C LYS A 230 6.01 4.06 5.48
N ASP A 231 5.21 3.62 4.51
CA ASP A 231 4.93 4.38 3.28
C ASP A 231 3.46 4.84 3.18
N GLY A 232 2.64 4.47 4.17
CA GLY A 232 1.25 4.88 4.33
C GLY A 232 0.31 4.39 3.23
N SER A 233 0.76 3.55 2.28
CA SER A 233 -0.07 3.20 1.12
C SER A 233 -0.66 1.80 1.21
N GLU A 234 -1.98 1.75 1.12
CA GLU A 234 -2.75 0.53 0.85
C GLU A 234 -2.56 0.14 -0.61
N ARG A 235 -2.30 -1.14 -0.88
CA ARG A 235 -2.06 -1.66 -2.22
C ARG A 235 -2.53 -3.11 -2.36
N ALA A 236 -2.92 -3.48 -3.57
CA ALA A 236 -3.05 -4.89 -3.91
C ALA A 236 -1.65 -5.52 -4.02
N ILE A 237 -1.39 -6.59 -3.28
CA ILE A 237 -0.14 -7.35 -3.34
C ILE A 237 -0.09 -8.17 -4.63
N LEU A 238 -1.24 -8.69 -5.08
CA LEU A 238 -1.34 -9.42 -6.34
C LEU A 238 -2.14 -8.59 -7.36
N PRO A 239 -1.77 -8.62 -8.65
CA PRO A 239 -2.40 -7.79 -9.68
C PRO A 239 -3.85 -8.20 -9.97
N SER A 240 -4.19 -9.48 -9.75
CA SER A 240 -5.51 -10.02 -10.06
C SER A 240 -6.25 -10.45 -8.80
N ALA A 241 -7.58 -10.35 -8.84
CA ALA A 241 -8.43 -11.00 -7.84
C ALA A 241 -8.33 -12.52 -7.97
N GLY A 242 -8.50 -13.21 -6.85
CA GLY A 242 -8.46 -14.66 -6.78
C GLY A 242 -9.36 -15.19 -5.66
N ALA A 243 -9.33 -16.50 -5.45
CA ALA A 243 -10.03 -17.17 -4.36
C ALA A 243 -9.08 -17.32 -3.17
N TYR A 244 -8.56 -16.20 -2.67
CA TYR A 244 -7.53 -16.20 -1.63
C TYR A 244 -8.15 -16.38 -0.24
N ALA A 245 -7.41 -17.02 0.67
CA ALA A 245 -7.82 -17.24 2.05
C ALA A 245 -6.64 -17.14 3.02
N LYS A 246 -6.94 -16.65 4.23
CA LYS A 246 -6.07 -16.64 5.40
C LYS A 246 -4.64 -16.13 5.09
N PRO A 247 -4.47 -14.85 4.75
CA PRO A 247 -3.14 -14.28 4.59
C PRO A 247 -2.43 -14.19 5.96
N LEU A 248 -1.15 -14.55 5.97
CA LEU A 248 -0.29 -14.69 7.13
C LEU A 248 1.08 -14.09 6.81
N PHE A 249 1.68 -13.34 7.71
CA PHE A 249 3.06 -12.87 7.53
C PHE A 249 4.07 -13.95 7.90
N SER A 250 5.21 -13.95 7.20
CA SER A 250 6.47 -14.48 7.77
C SER A 250 6.84 -13.71 9.03
N SER A 251 7.67 -14.28 9.90
CA SER A 251 7.97 -13.65 11.19
C SER A 251 8.71 -12.31 11.05
N ASP A 252 9.43 -12.13 9.94
CA ASP A 252 10.11 -10.88 9.57
C ASP A 252 9.21 -9.87 8.84
N GLY A 253 7.95 -10.21 8.58
CA GLY A 253 6.98 -9.36 7.89
C GLY A 253 7.30 -9.08 6.42
N LYS A 254 8.26 -9.80 5.81
CA LYS A 254 8.68 -9.57 4.42
C LYS A 254 7.87 -10.36 3.40
N ARG A 255 7.28 -11.48 3.80
CA ARG A 255 6.54 -12.39 2.93
C ARG A 255 5.14 -12.63 3.47
N VAL A 256 4.21 -12.86 2.56
CA VAL A 256 2.82 -13.21 2.85
C VAL A 256 2.57 -14.63 2.37
N VAL A 257 2.20 -15.50 3.31
CA VAL A 257 1.69 -16.85 3.06
C VAL A 257 0.17 -16.78 2.99
N PHE A 258 -0.44 -17.42 2.00
CA PHE A 258 -1.89 -17.46 1.84
C PHE A 258 -2.32 -18.77 1.17
N THR A 259 -3.61 -19.07 1.18
CA THR A 259 -4.16 -20.20 0.43
C THR A 259 -4.86 -19.70 -0.83
N ASP A 260 -4.54 -20.29 -1.98
CA ASP A 260 -5.35 -20.19 -3.19
C ASP A 260 -6.38 -21.33 -3.16
N LEU A 261 -7.63 -21.01 -2.81
CA LEU A 261 -8.71 -21.98 -2.63
C LEU A 261 -9.16 -22.63 -3.95
N ALA A 262 -9.02 -21.92 -5.06
CA ALA A 262 -9.37 -22.45 -6.38
C ALA A 262 -8.37 -23.54 -6.78
N LYS A 263 -7.08 -23.30 -6.54
CA LYS A 263 -6.00 -24.25 -6.83
C LYS A 263 -5.73 -25.26 -5.71
N ARG A 264 -6.23 -25.00 -4.50
CA ARG A 264 -5.97 -25.75 -3.26
C ARG A 264 -4.48 -25.85 -2.93
N LYS A 265 -3.80 -24.71 -3.07
CA LYS A 265 -2.36 -24.58 -2.86
C LYS A 265 -2.07 -23.53 -1.80
N VAL A 266 -1.04 -23.80 -1.03
CA VAL A 266 -0.42 -22.78 -0.17
C VAL A 266 0.56 -22.01 -1.04
N MET A 267 0.42 -20.70 -1.06
CA MET A 267 1.24 -19.79 -1.84
C MET A 267 1.99 -18.86 -0.89
N MET A 268 3.14 -18.36 -1.34
CA MET A 268 3.89 -17.32 -0.65
C MET A 268 4.34 -16.26 -1.65
N VAL A 269 4.26 -15.00 -1.29
CA VAL A 269 4.70 -13.87 -2.12
C VAL A 269 5.47 -12.88 -1.26
N ASP A 270 6.44 -12.18 -1.84
CA ASP A 270 7.04 -11.04 -1.14
C ASP A 270 5.98 -9.96 -0.94
N PHE A 271 6.06 -9.18 0.14
CA PHE A 271 5.06 -8.15 0.45
C PHE A 271 4.95 -7.08 -0.66
N SER A 272 6.00 -6.90 -1.46
CA SER A 272 6.00 -6.06 -2.66
C SER A 272 5.15 -6.59 -3.82
N GLY A 273 4.63 -7.82 -3.72
CA GLY A 273 3.93 -8.53 -4.78
C GLY A 273 4.83 -9.34 -5.72
N GLN A 274 6.15 -9.28 -5.51
CA GLN A 274 7.12 -10.01 -6.32
C GLN A 274 7.31 -11.44 -5.80
N LYS A 275 7.93 -12.29 -6.64
CA LYS A 275 8.39 -13.64 -6.27
C LYS A 275 7.28 -14.51 -5.65
N LEU A 276 6.25 -14.80 -6.45
CA LEU A 276 5.23 -15.76 -6.07
C LEU A 276 5.80 -17.20 -6.09
N VAL A 277 5.69 -17.91 -4.98
CA VAL A 277 6.20 -19.26 -4.75
C VAL A 277 5.05 -20.19 -4.37
N ASP A 278 5.00 -21.37 -5.00
CA ASP A 278 4.12 -22.46 -4.63
C ASP A 278 4.76 -23.26 -3.47
N LEU A 279 4.09 -23.29 -2.33
CA LEU A 279 4.51 -24.06 -1.15
C LEU A 279 3.88 -25.46 -1.12
N GLY A 280 3.14 -25.85 -2.16
CA GLY A 280 2.54 -27.17 -2.35
C GLY A 280 1.05 -27.23 -1.99
N SER A 281 0.47 -28.42 -2.17
CA SER A 281 -0.95 -28.67 -1.92
C SER A 281 -1.31 -28.51 -0.43
N GLY A 282 -2.49 -27.94 -0.17
CA GLY A 282 -3.04 -27.81 1.17
C GLY A 282 -3.65 -26.45 1.48
N PHE A 283 -3.92 -26.23 2.76
CA PHE A 283 -4.51 -25.01 3.30
C PHE A 283 -3.64 -24.49 4.45
N ALA A 284 -3.09 -23.28 4.30
CA ALA A 284 -2.23 -22.66 5.29
C ALA A 284 -3.00 -22.37 6.58
N SER A 285 -2.43 -22.69 7.73
CA SER A 285 -3.06 -22.47 9.03
C SER A 285 -2.33 -21.47 9.89
N ASP A 286 -1.00 -21.61 10.00
CA ASP A 286 -0.20 -20.77 10.87
C ASP A 286 1.20 -20.60 10.31
N VAL A 287 1.88 -19.54 10.72
CA VAL A 287 3.30 -19.35 10.46
C VAL A 287 4.00 -19.20 11.79
N TRP A 288 5.03 -20.02 12.00
CA TRP A 288 5.75 -20.06 13.27
C TRP A 288 7.26 -20.04 13.01
N ARG A 289 7.97 -19.24 13.81
CA ARG A 289 9.43 -19.16 13.76
C ARG A 289 10.00 -20.07 14.83
N ASP A 290 10.85 -21.00 14.42
CA ASP A 290 11.57 -21.85 15.35
C ASP A 290 12.51 -21.01 16.23
N PRO A 291 12.33 -20.97 17.57
CA PRO A 291 13.15 -20.16 18.43
C PRO A 291 14.60 -20.65 18.46
N LYS A 292 14.87 -21.92 18.13
CA LYS A 292 16.21 -22.50 18.09
C LYS A 292 16.88 -22.22 16.75
N THR A 293 16.24 -22.58 15.64
CA THR A 293 16.87 -22.49 14.30
C THR A 293 16.66 -21.13 13.64
N LYS A 294 15.75 -20.31 14.16
CA LYS A 294 15.29 -19.05 13.56
C LYS A 294 14.75 -19.24 12.14
N SER A 295 14.25 -20.44 11.82
CA SER A 295 13.62 -20.73 10.53
C SER A 295 12.10 -20.53 10.63
N ASP A 296 11.50 -19.95 9.60
CA ASP A 296 10.05 -19.84 9.50
C ASP A 296 9.46 -21.10 8.85
N TRP A 297 8.38 -21.58 9.45
CA TRP A 297 7.62 -22.72 8.99
C TRP A 297 6.17 -22.31 8.78
N VAL A 298 5.57 -22.74 7.66
CA VAL A 298 4.11 -22.74 7.52
C VAL A 298 3.57 -24.07 8.02
N TYR A 299 2.62 -24.03 8.94
CA TYR A 299 1.80 -25.16 9.35
C TYR A 299 0.55 -25.20 8.48
N LEU A 300 0.24 -26.34 7.88
CA LEU A 300 -0.86 -26.48 6.94
C LEU A 300 -1.55 -27.83 7.05
N ARG A 301 -2.82 -27.88 6.63
CA ARG A 301 -3.50 -29.15 6.33
C ARG A 301 -3.07 -29.60 4.94
N ALA A 302 -2.36 -30.72 4.86
CA ALA A 302 -1.82 -31.25 3.59
C ALA A 302 -2.91 -31.91 2.72
N GLY A 303 -2.67 -31.89 1.40
CA GLY A 303 -3.47 -32.61 0.42
C GLY A 303 -4.58 -31.77 -0.23
N SER A 304 -5.43 -32.44 -1.02
CA SER A 304 -6.38 -31.80 -1.93
C SER A 304 -7.79 -31.62 -1.35
N SER A 305 -8.21 -32.36 -0.32
CA SER A 305 -9.44 -32.10 0.47
C SER A 305 -9.73 -33.24 1.45
N GLY A 306 -10.42 -32.93 2.55
CA GLY A 306 -11.09 -33.93 3.38
C GLY A 306 -10.92 -33.70 4.88
N THR A 307 -11.78 -34.34 5.68
CA THR A 307 -11.67 -34.35 7.15
C THR A 307 -10.46 -35.18 7.61
N LYS A 308 -9.80 -35.96 6.75
CA LYS A 308 -8.68 -36.84 7.15
C LYS A 308 -7.28 -36.30 6.82
N SER A 309 -7.17 -35.05 6.38
CA SER A 309 -5.87 -34.45 6.05
C SER A 309 -4.91 -34.47 7.24
N LYS A 310 -3.62 -34.69 7.00
CA LYS A 310 -2.59 -34.54 8.04
C LYS A 310 -2.24 -33.06 8.23
N ILE A 311 -1.78 -32.70 9.41
CA ILE A 311 -1.10 -31.42 9.63
C ILE A 311 0.39 -31.66 9.44
N VAL A 312 0.96 -30.88 8.53
CA VAL A 312 2.40 -30.86 8.26
C VAL A 312 2.91 -29.45 8.42
N ARG A 313 4.23 -29.31 8.54
CA ARG A 313 4.91 -28.04 8.41
C ARG A 313 5.92 -28.07 7.27
N ARG A 314 6.03 -26.96 6.52
CA ARG A 314 7.02 -26.77 5.46
C ARG A 314 7.87 -25.53 5.73
N ARG A 315 9.17 -25.61 5.47
CA ARG A 315 10.08 -24.47 5.66
C ARG A 315 9.82 -23.40 4.58
N LEU A 316 9.73 -22.13 4.97
CA LEU A 316 9.40 -21.07 4.00
C LEU A 316 10.51 -20.81 2.97
N ASP A 317 11.76 -21.04 3.32
CA ASP A 317 12.94 -20.87 2.45
C ASP A 317 13.34 -22.16 1.71
N ASP A 318 12.83 -23.33 2.12
CA ASP A 318 13.03 -24.61 1.44
C ASP A 318 11.77 -25.48 1.59
N PRO A 319 10.74 -25.26 0.75
CA PRO A 319 9.43 -25.91 0.91
C PRO A 319 9.45 -27.43 0.74
N LYS A 320 10.55 -28.00 0.22
CA LYS A 320 10.76 -29.45 0.13
C LYS A 320 11.05 -30.08 1.50
N LYS A 321 11.49 -29.28 2.48
CA LYS A 321 11.61 -29.72 3.87
C LYS A 321 10.23 -29.69 4.52
N GLU A 322 9.60 -30.86 4.53
CA GLU A 322 8.30 -31.11 5.14
C GLU A 322 8.43 -32.04 6.35
N GLU A 323 7.65 -31.76 7.39
CA GLU A 323 7.60 -32.60 8.59
C GLU A 323 6.15 -32.85 9.04
N LEU A 324 5.87 -34.08 9.48
CA LEU A 324 4.59 -34.46 10.05
C LEU A 324 4.41 -33.87 11.45
N VAL A 325 3.32 -33.13 11.66
CA VAL A 325 2.95 -32.54 12.95
C VAL A 325 1.88 -33.39 13.64
N TRP A 326 0.81 -33.75 12.92
CA TRP A 326 -0.34 -34.47 13.47
C TRP A 326 -1.13 -35.23 12.41
N ASP A 327 -1.50 -36.49 12.70
CA ASP A 327 -2.36 -37.34 11.85
C ASP A 327 -3.28 -38.28 12.64
N LYS A 328 -3.48 -38.04 13.93
CA LYS A 328 -4.21 -38.94 14.83
C LYS A 328 -5.72 -38.74 14.88
N SER A 329 -6.25 -37.74 14.18
CA SER A 329 -7.68 -37.42 14.23
C SER A 329 -8.19 -36.94 12.88
N GLU A 330 -9.48 -37.16 12.64
CA GLU A 330 -10.16 -36.42 11.60
C GLU A 330 -10.17 -34.93 11.97
N ASN A 331 -9.56 -34.12 11.12
CA ASN A 331 -9.75 -32.69 11.05
C ASN A 331 -11.22 -32.38 10.84
N GLY A 332 -11.74 -31.37 11.55
CA GLY A 332 -13.11 -30.91 11.36
C GLY A 332 -13.38 -30.35 9.95
N HIS A 333 -13.29 -29.04 9.78
CA HIS A 333 -13.76 -28.39 8.56
C HIS A 333 -12.85 -28.67 7.35
N ALA A 334 -13.43 -29.17 6.24
CA ALA A 334 -12.68 -29.64 5.06
C ALA A 334 -11.86 -28.56 4.34
N SER A 335 -12.16 -27.28 4.57
CA SER A 335 -11.51 -26.13 3.92
C SER A 335 -11.06 -25.03 4.88
N ILE A 336 -11.31 -25.16 6.19
CA ILE A 336 -10.91 -24.14 7.18
C ILE A 336 -9.87 -24.76 8.11
N PRO A 337 -8.59 -24.40 7.94
CA PRO A 337 -7.55 -24.81 8.87
C PRO A 337 -7.57 -23.88 10.09
N TRP A 338 -7.89 -24.42 11.28
CA TRP A 338 -7.89 -23.63 12.53
C TRP A 338 -6.61 -23.79 13.34
N PHE A 339 -5.79 -24.81 13.05
CA PHE A 339 -4.52 -25.07 13.72
C PHE A 339 -3.72 -23.78 13.97
N GLN A 340 -3.35 -23.55 15.22
CA GLN A 340 -2.40 -22.53 15.65
C GLN A 340 -1.48 -23.10 16.71
N LEU A 341 -0.24 -22.64 16.74
CA LEU A 341 0.82 -23.16 17.60
C LEU A 341 1.24 -22.13 18.65
N SER A 342 1.52 -22.58 19.88
CA SER A 342 2.13 -21.77 20.92
C SER A 342 3.56 -21.34 20.58
N GLY A 343 4.05 -20.30 21.26
CA GLY A 343 5.40 -19.75 21.04
C GLY A 343 6.51 -20.81 21.13
N ASP A 344 6.44 -21.67 22.15
CA ASP A 344 7.37 -22.78 22.39
C ASP A 344 7.28 -23.95 21.39
N GLY A 345 6.33 -23.91 20.46
CA GLY A 345 6.10 -24.94 19.45
C GLY A 345 5.52 -26.26 20.00
N ARG A 346 5.10 -26.30 21.26
CA ARG A 346 4.69 -27.54 21.94
C ARG A 346 3.19 -27.79 21.90
N VAL A 347 2.38 -26.77 22.15
CA VAL A 347 0.94 -26.90 22.27
C VAL A 347 0.27 -26.24 21.08
N PHE A 348 -0.70 -26.92 20.47
CA PHE A 348 -1.49 -26.33 19.40
C PHE A 348 -2.96 -26.35 19.75
N SER A 349 -3.74 -25.45 19.15
CA SER A 349 -5.19 -25.41 19.23
C SER A 349 -5.81 -25.71 17.87
N ASP A 350 -6.86 -26.52 17.84
CA ASP A 350 -7.63 -26.85 16.62
C ASP A 350 -9.03 -27.38 17.02
N ALA A 351 -9.82 -27.88 16.07
CA ALA A 351 -11.06 -28.59 16.33
C ALA A 351 -11.08 -29.99 15.68
N PHE A 352 -11.08 -31.01 16.53
CA PHE A 352 -10.99 -32.43 16.18
C PHE A 352 -12.06 -33.28 16.85
N PRO A 353 -13.00 -33.84 16.06
CA PRO A 353 -13.56 -33.20 14.86
C PRO A 353 -14.36 -31.96 15.24
N TRP A 354 -14.64 -31.07 14.28
CA TRP A 354 -15.57 -29.95 14.52
C TRP A 354 -16.96 -30.49 14.92
N SER A 355 -17.62 -29.99 15.97
CA SER A 355 -17.36 -28.76 16.75
C SER A 355 -16.56 -28.90 18.05
N THR A 356 -15.86 -30.01 18.25
CA THR A 356 -15.03 -30.24 19.43
C THR A 356 -13.71 -29.49 19.32
N CYS A 357 -13.53 -28.44 20.12
CA CYS A 357 -12.33 -27.62 20.16
C CYS A 357 -11.47 -27.95 21.40
N GLY A 358 -10.16 -27.84 21.25
CA GLY A 358 -9.24 -28.21 22.31
C GLY A 358 -7.79 -27.93 21.95
N VAL A 359 -6.90 -28.51 22.76
CA VAL A 359 -5.45 -28.40 22.57
C VAL A 359 -4.81 -29.76 22.40
N GLY A 360 -3.79 -29.82 21.54
CA GLY A 360 -2.91 -30.97 21.38
C GLY A 360 -1.47 -30.66 21.75
N ASP A 361 -0.73 -31.70 22.14
CA ASP A 361 0.71 -31.63 22.41
C ASP A 361 1.47 -32.29 21.24
N THR A 362 2.34 -31.53 20.58
CA THR A 362 3.08 -31.98 19.40
C THR A 362 4.09 -33.08 19.71
N ARG A 363 4.57 -33.17 20.96
CA ARG A 363 5.58 -34.13 21.42
C ARG A 363 4.93 -35.39 21.99
N LYS A 364 3.98 -35.22 22.92
CA LYS A 364 3.25 -36.33 23.54
C LYS A 364 2.24 -36.97 22.58
N LYS A 365 1.92 -36.28 21.48
CA LYS A 365 0.89 -36.70 20.51
C LYS A 365 -0.44 -37.01 21.21
N SER A 366 -0.82 -36.14 22.15
CA SER A 366 -2.04 -36.23 22.96
C SER A 366 -3.00 -35.10 22.62
N TRP A 367 -4.29 -35.34 22.78
CA TRP A 367 -5.37 -34.37 22.55
C TRP A 367 -6.20 -34.20 23.82
N LYS A 368 -6.55 -32.96 24.15
CA LYS A 368 -7.45 -32.62 25.24
C LYS A 368 -8.56 -31.72 24.72
N LYS A 369 -9.80 -32.15 24.91
CA LYS A 369 -10.99 -31.33 24.65
C LYS A 369 -11.11 -30.22 25.70
N ASN A 370 -11.42 -29.00 25.25
CA ASN A 370 -11.72 -27.87 26.12
C ASN A 370 -13.20 -27.44 26.02
N GLY A 371 -13.84 -27.61 24.86
CA GLY A 371 -15.24 -27.19 24.69
C GLY A 371 -15.81 -27.47 23.30
N ARG A 372 -17.00 -26.94 23.04
CA ARG A 372 -17.62 -26.94 21.71
C ARG A 372 -17.66 -25.51 21.16
N GLY A 373 -17.47 -25.37 19.85
CA GLY A 373 -17.52 -24.09 19.16
C GLY A 373 -16.83 -24.13 17.80
N CYS A 374 -16.30 -22.99 17.39
CA CYS A 374 -15.53 -22.83 16.16
C CYS A 374 -14.32 -21.92 16.41
N TRP A 375 -13.49 -21.73 15.38
CA TRP A 375 -12.35 -20.81 15.40
C TRP A 375 -11.52 -20.84 16.70
N PRO A 376 -11.09 -22.03 17.16
CA PRO A 376 -10.23 -22.09 18.32
C PRO A 376 -8.86 -21.50 17.96
N SER A 377 -8.23 -20.89 18.95
CA SER A 377 -6.98 -20.16 18.78
C SER A 377 -6.16 -20.26 20.06
N ILE A 378 -4.84 -20.21 19.94
CA ILE A 378 -3.91 -20.24 21.07
C ILE A 378 -3.02 -19.00 21.01
N SER A 379 -2.61 -18.52 22.18
CA SER A 379 -1.69 -17.39 22.31
C SER A 379 -0.36 -17.69 21.62
N PRO A 380 0.24 -16.72 20.91
CA PRO A 380 1.54 -16.86 20.26
C PRO A 380 2.72 -16.86 21.24
N ASP A 381 2.48 -16.72 22.55
CA ASP A 381 3.46 -16.86 23.61
C ASP A 381 3.45 -18.27 24.24
N ASP A 382 4.21 -18.44 25.31
CA ASP A 382 4.38 -19.73 26.00
C ASP A 382 3.34 -19.97 27.10
N SER A 383 2.33 -19.09 27.22
CA SER A 383 1.30 -19.20 28.26
C SER A 383 0.32 -20.35 28.03
N HIS A 384 0.26 -20.85 26.78
CA HIS A 384 -0.72 -21.85 26.31
C HIS A 384 -2.19 -21.44 26.55
N ARG A 385 -2.45 -20.14 26.75
CA ARG A 385 -3.81 -19.60 26.81
C ARG A 385 -4.48 -19.80 25.48
N MET A 386 -5.72 -20.26 25.50
CA MET A 386 -6.46 -20.54 24.28
C MET A 386 -7.87 -19.97 24.37
N PHE A 387 -8.54 -19.76 23.25
CA PHE A 387 -9.97 -19.47 23.25
C PHE A 387 -10.75 -20.32 22.26
N ILE A 388 -12.05 -20.51 22.54
CA ILE A 388 -13.02 -21.10 21.64
C ILE A 388 -14.04 -20.02 21.28
N PHE A 389 -14.31 -19.81 20.00
CA PHE A 389 -15.37 -18.90 19.57
C PHE A 389 -16.73 -19.55 19.79
N SER A 390 -17.62 -18.86 20.51
CA SER A 390 -18.92 -19.41 20.83
C SER A 390 -19.86 -19.36 19.62
N SER A 391 -20.87 -20.22 19.62
CA SER A 391 -21.88 -20.29 18.56
C SER A 391 -22.73 -19.01 18.43
N SER A 392 -22.71 -18.12 19.43
CA SER A 392 -23.41 -16.82 19.35
C SER A 392 -22.75 -15.86 18.36
N HIS A 393 -21.47 -16.07 18.07
CA HIS A 393 -20.60 -15.16 17.33
C HIS A 393 -20.42 -13.77 18.00
N LEU A 394 -20.58 -13.71 19.32
CA LEU A 394 -20.46 -12.45 20.10
C LEU A 394 -19.31 -12.48 21.12
N ASP A 395 -18.85 -13.68 21.49
CA ASP A 395 -17.88 -13.87 22.56
C ASP A 395 -16.96 -15.07 22.30
N VAL A 396 -15.85 -15.07 23.04
CA VAL A 396 -14.94 -16.21 23.12
C VAL A 396 -14.91 -16.73 24.56
N ALA A 397 -14.89 -18.05 24.71
CA ALA A 397 -14.52 -18.70 25.96
C ALA A 397 -12.99 -18.78 26.02
N LEU A 398 -12.36 -18.00 26.88
CA LEU A 398 -10.91 -17.95 27.08
C LEU A 398 -10.51 -18.88 28.23
N PHE A 399 -9.50 -19.71 27.99
CA PHE A 399 -8.97 -20.69 28.92
C PHE A 399 -7.53 -20.33 29.31
N ASP A 400 -7.26 -20.40 30.62
CA ASP A 400 -5.92 -20.33 31.22
C ASP A 400 -5.76 -21.57 32.11
N GLY A 401 -5.19 -22.62 31.54
CA GLY A 401 -5.20 -23.96 32.14
C GLY A 401 -6.63 -24.50 32.30
N SER A 402 -7.05 -24.72 33.54
CA SER A 402 -8.42 -25.15 33.88
C SER A 402 -9.39 -23.99 34.10
N LYS A 403 -8.89 -22.77 34.25
CA LYS A 403 -9.73 -21.58 34.46
C LYS A 403 -10.34 -21.14 33.14
N GLN A 404 -11.63 -20.82 33.14
CA GLN A 404 -12.36 -20.33 31.98
C GLN A 404 -13.02 -19.00 32.31
N ARG A 405 -13.01 -18.06 31.36
CA ARG A 405 -13.85 -16.86 31.38
C ARG A 405 -14.40 -16.54 30.00
N THR A 406 -15.56 -15.93 29.95
CA THR A 406 -16.15 -15.45 28.69
C THR A 406 -15.73 -14.00 28.45
N VAL A 407 -15.28 -13.69 27.24
CA VAL A 407 -14.89 -12.34 26.81
C VAL A 407 -15.73 -11.94 25.60
N LYS A 408 -16.48 -10.84 25.72
CA LYS A 408 -17.21 -10.26 24.59
C LYS A 408 -16.21 -9.65 23.61
N VAL A 409 -16.35 -9.99 22.33
CA VAL A 409 -15.48 -9.51 21.25
C VAL A 409 -16.23 -8.64 20.23
N ASN A 410 -17.54 -8.47 20.42
CA ASN A 410 -18.42 -7.66 19.58
C ASN A 410 -18.66 -6.22 20.11
N THR A 411 -18.04 -5.86 21.23
CA THR A 411 -18.22 -4.56 21.89
C THR A 411 -17.23 -3.50 21.40
N MET A 412 -16.37 -3.84 20.44
CA MET A 412 -15.37 -2.92 19.90
C MET A 412 -16.03 -1.79 19.07
N PRO A 413 -15.44 -0.57 19.08
CA PRO A 413 -15.95 0.55 18.28
C PRO A 413 -16.16 0.16 16.81
N GLY A 414 -17.30 0.54 16.24
CA GLY A 414 -17.68 0.24 14.85
C GLY A 414 -18.46 -1.07 14.65
N VAL A 415 -18.41 -2.02 15.58
CA VAL A 415 -19.21 -3.26 15.52
C VAL A 415 -20.59 -3.09 16.15
N SER A 416 -20.69 -2.25 17.18
CA SER A 416 -21.95 -1.89 17.86
C SER A 416 -22.76 -3.12 18.32
N GLY A 417 -22.09 -4.11 18.90
CA GLY A 417 -22.74 -5.31 19.45
C GLY A 417 -23.17 -6.35 18.42
N LYS A 418 -22.97 -6.13 17.12
CA LYS A 418 -23.32 -7.09 16.06
C LYS A 418 -22.39 -8.30 16.04
N LYS A 419 -22.81 -9.37 15.37
CA LYS A 419 -21.98 -10.57 15.17
C LYS A 419 -20.64 -10.20 14.53
N VAL A 420 -19.59 -10.89 14.96
CA VAL A 420 -18.24 -10.83 14.39
C VAL A 420 -17.83 -12.21 13.88
N TYR A 421 -16.78 -12.27 13.07
CA TYR A 421 -16.28 -13.50 12.49
C TYR A 421 -14.76 -13.58 12.58
N PHE A 422 -14.28 -14.81 12.37
CA PHE A 422 -12.86 -15.15 12.19
C PHE A 422 -11.95 -14.64 13.31
N PRO A 423 -12.33 -14.83 14.60
CA PRO A 423 -11.45 -14.43 15.68
C PRO A 423 -10.15 -15.22 15.62
N ARG A 424 -9.06 -14.52 15.87
CA ARG A 424 -7.72 -15.10 15.87
C ARG A 424 -6.82 -14.29 16.80
N TRP A 425 -5.96 -14.98 17.55
CA TRP A 425 -4.85 -14.30 18.19
C TRP A 425 -3.95 -13.66 17.14
N SER A 426 -3.59 -12.39 17.33
CA SER A 426 -2.59 -11.74 16.50
C SER A 426 -1.21 -12.40 16.69
N ASN A 427 -0.18 -11.90 16.00
CA ASN A 427 1.22 -12.24 16.28
C ASN A 427 1.72 -11.72 17.65
N HIS A 428 0.86 -11.05 18.43
CA HIS A 428 1.18 -10.51 19.74
C HIS A 428 0.21 -11.03 20.82
N PRO A 429 0.70 -11.47 22.00
CA PRO A 429 -0.13 -12.11 23.02
C PRO A 429 -1.21 -11.21 23.63
N ARG A 430 -1.16 -9.89 23.43
CA ARG A 430 -2.16 -8.95 23.96
C ARG A 430 -3.33 -8.65 23.04
N TYR A 431 -3.29 -9.06 21.77
CA TYR A 431 -4.30 -8.64 20.78
C TYR A 431 -4.96 -9.83 20.08
N ILE A 432 -6.29 -9.78 20.00
CA ILE A 432 -7.13 -10.66 19.20
C ILE A 432 -7.69 -9.83 18.05
N THR A 433 -7.60 -10.35 16.84
CA THR A 433 -8.22 -9.79 15.65
C THR A 433 -9.58 -10.44 15.43
N VAL A 434 -10.59 -9.66 15.06
CA VAL A 434 -11.91 -10.12 14.64
C VAL A 434 -12.38 -9.30 13.44
N VAL A 435 -13.29 -9.85 12.64
CA VAL A 435 -13.88 -9.17 11.48
C VAL A 435 -15.34 -8.85 11.78
N GLY A 436 -15.76 -7.61 11.58
CA GLY A 436 -17.14 -7.20 11.75
C GLY A 436 -17.35 -5.69 11.50
N PRO A 437 -18.59 -5.19 11.62
CA PRO A 437 -19.80 -5.96 11.93
C PRO A 437 -20.24 -6.83 10.75
N GLU A 438 -20.73 -8.03 11.04
CA GLU A 438 -21.39 -8.84 10.03
C GLU A 438 -22.79 -8.26 9.70
N ARG A 439 -23.15 -8.28 8.41
CA ARG A 439 -24.45 -7.82 7.89
C ARG A 439 -25.29 -8.97 7.35
N ASP A 440 -25.19 -10.15 7.96
CA ASP A 440 -25.89 -11.32 7.47
C ASP A 440 -27.40 -11.20 7.74
N ALA A 441 -28.22 -11.48 6.72
CA ALA A 441 -29.68 -11.51 6.80
C ALA A 441 -30.21 -12.87 7.32
N ARG A 442 -29.33 -13.87 7.48
CA ARG A 442 -29.66 -15.23 7.93
C ARG A 442 -29.27 -15.51 9.40
N ALA A 443 -29.27 -14.48 10.23
CA ALA A 443 -29.08 -14.62 11.67
C ALA A 443 -30.36 -15.05 12.38
#